data_AF-A0A366M3T6-F1
#
_entry.id   AF-A0A366M3T6-F1
#
_cell.length_a   1.000
_cell.length_b   1.000
_cell.length_c   1.000
_cell.angle_alpha   90.00
_cell.angle_beta   90.00
_cell.angle_gamma   90.00
#
_symmetry.space_group_name_H-M   'P 1'
#
loop_
_entity.id
_entity.type
_entity.pdbx_description
1 polymer ?
#
loop_
_entity_poly.entity_id
_entity_poly.type
_entity_poly.pdbx_seq_one_letter_code
_entity_poly.pdbx_strand_id
1 'polypeptide(L)'
;MTSALVLKYRKKVLTEMSERSAMASAVVFSKPPPSSPPFSSNSSAASRMISRRCRSLRRCAGVDSCACSAAMRFLSRWLRRHRSVPSSATHVILTVLSFRQQDQKSSHPEEHERSGLMTHTDQSVRVPGRVIDLDRARERHGEQADRMVRLLGVGDPLADAVILEIDALGKESRRALNAGLADGLASLTGPPPAIAAFLRQMETVPAWVDPEMIRRGETAALSVPLLWFELSAMATALVHTYSSPAIARLLVQTGRLTTMAPRRLAETGMWTAQATMPGGLLRGAPGYQATAQVRLLHARMRHSALKRGWDTAEWGVPINQVDVARTWLDFALISYQAIAALGFELTEAEQHDMYRYWHYIGYLLGLDDESFYRDITGHQAAAELMGLFDLTKHAPDENSRALTTAMIKAQVGSLAAHPQPLMSPADLTHLVHAILRSAYGDELSEQLGIPESTAMPFLALTRQANRDARRLQTADPTVAANALAQNVAIREAILKAASPAPTYQQHAHTGLPDD
;
A
#
# COMPACT_ATOMS: atom_id res chain seq x y z
N MET A 1 -17.66 18.77 32.91
CA MET A 1 -16.33 18.23 33.29
C MET A 1 -15.42 17.89 32.08
N THR A 2 -15.97 17.69 30.88
CA THR A 2 -15.24 17.33 29.63
C THR A 2 -14.38 18.46 29.04
N SER A 3 -14.78 19.74 29.08
CA SER A 3 -13.97 20.84 28.52
C SER A 3 -12.69 21.16 29.29
N ALA A 4 -12.66 20.90 30.60
CA ALA A 4 -11.47 21.14 31.42
C ALA A 4 -10.38 20.06 31.21
N LEU A 5 -10.79 18.82 30.99
CA LEU A 5 -9.87 17.72 30.63
C LEU A 5 -9.27 17.95 29.24
N VAL A 6 -10.09 18.35 28.26
CA VAL A 6 -9.65 18.66 26.88
C VAL A 6 -8.69 19.84 26.85
N LEU A 7 -8.92 20.89 27.64
CA LEU A 7 -7.96 22.01 27.73
C LEU A 7 -6.66 21.60 28.43
N LYS A 8 -6.72 20.78 29.48
CA LYS A 8 -5.55 20.29 30.21
C LYS A 8 -4.70 19.36 29.35
N TYR A 9 -5.32 18.48 28.56
CA TYR A 9 -4.65 17.64 27.56
C TYR A 9 -4.06 18.44 26.41
N ARG A 10 -4.81 19.40 25.85
CA ARG A 10 -4.33 20.28 24.76
C ARG A 10 -3.11 21.09 25.17
N LYS A 11 -3.09 21.63 26.40
CA LYS A 11 -1.95 22.41 26.91
C LYS A 11 -0.74 21.50 27.17
N LYS A 12 -0.93 20.33 27.77
CA LYS A 12 0.16 19.38 28.06
C LYS A 12 0.81 18.84 26.77
N VAL A 13 0.00 18.42 25.80
CA VAL A 13 0.49 17.88 24.52
C VAL A 13 1.16 18.95 23.65
N LEU A 14 0.60 20.16 23.55
CA LEU A 14 1.22 21.23 22.76
C LEU A 14 2.52 21.75 23.40
N THR A 15 2.61 21.79 24.72
CA THR A 15 3.85 22.18 25.42
C THR A 15 4.91 21.07 25.29
N GLU A 16 4.54 19.79 25.48
CA GLU A 16 5.48 18.66 25.34
C GLU A 16 5.92 18.43 23.88
N MET A 17 5.05 18.63 22.88
CA MET A 17 5.42 18.54 21.46
C MET A 17 6.25 19.74 20.98
N SER A 18 5.97 20.95 21.46
CA SER A 18 6.76 22.14 21.13
C SER A 18 8.16 22.07 21.76
N GLU A 19 8.26 21.63 23.02
CA GLU A 19 9.55 21.51 23.72
C GLU A 19 10.37 20.32 23.18
N ARG A 20 9.72 19.21 22.79
CA ARG A 20 10.42 18.04 22.22
C ARG A 20 10.70 18.14 20.73
N SER A 21 9.89 18.86 19.94
CA SER A 21 10.25 19.17 18.55
C SER A 21 11.41 20.16 18.49
N ALA A 22 11.52 21.08 19.46
CA ALA A 22 12.68 21.95 19.62
C ALA A 22 13.91 21.20 20.16
N MET A 23 13.75 20.25 21.08
CA MET A 23 14.87 19.42 21.58
C MET A 23 15.32 18.33 20.58
N ALA A 24 14.43 17.71 19.81
CA ALA A 24 14.79 16.73 18.78
C ALA A 24 15.60 17.38 17.65
N SER A 25 15.39 18.67 17.38
CA SER A 25 16.24 19.46 16.48
C SER A 25 17.54 19.99 17.13
N ALA A 26 17.68 19.93 18.46
CA ALA A 26 18.82 20.52 19.18
C ALA A 26 19.79 19.50 19.82
N VAL A 27 19.40 18.24 20.02
CA VAL A 27 20.22 17.23 20.71
C VAL A 27 21.25 16.51 19.79
N VAL A 28 21.32 16.86 18.49
CA VAL A 28 22.32 16.29 17.55
C VAL A 28 23.48 17.26 17.24
N PHE A 29 23.56 18.43 17.88
CA PHE A 29 24.70 19.35 17.70
C PHE A 29 25.56 19.46 18.95
N SER A 30 26.68 18.73 18.97
CA SER A 30 27.85 19.11 19.77
C SER A 30 29.17 18.67 19.10
N LYS A 31 29.92 19.70 18.65
CA LYS A 31 31.34 19.80 18.22
C LYS A 31 31.68 19.69 16.72
N PRO A 32 32.20 20.77 16.10
CA PRO A 32 33.11 20.72 14.96
C PRO A 32 34.59 20.89 15.39
N PRO A 33 35.59 20.38 14.63
CA PRO A 33 36.99 20.75 14.82
C PRO A 33 37.37 22.00 13.98
N PRO A 34 38.54 22.63 14.26
CA PRO A 34 38.74 24.06 14.05
C PRO A 34 39.50 24.43 12.77
N SER A 35 39.16 25.56 12.13
CA SER A 35 40.08 26.64 11.71
C SER A 35 39.44 27.65 10.71
N SER A 36 39.24 28.89 11.19
CA SER A 36 39.39 30.22 10.52
C SER A 36 38.45 30.66 9.36
N PRO A 37 38.28 31.99 9.09
CA PRO A 37 37.94 33.13 9.96
C PRO A 37 36.69 33.93 9.42
N PRO A 38 36.26 35.06 10.02
CA PRO A 38 34.85 35.45 10.10
C PRO A 38 34.37 36.39 8.98
N PHE A 39 33.08 36.35 8.67
CA PHE A 39 32.39 37.44 7.97
C PHE A 39 31.16 37.94 8.75
N SER A 40 30.94 39.23 8.59
CA SER A 40 30.29 40.19 9.46
C SER A 40 28.76 40.13 9.55
N SER A 41 28.29 40.55 10.72
CA SER A 41 26.93 40.96 11.10
C SER A 41 26.21 41.86 10.09
N ASN A 42 24.93 41.57 9.83
CA ASN A 42 23.89 42.61 9.67
C ASN A 42 22.49 42.05 9.90
N SER A 43 22.06 42.08 11.16
CA SER A 43 20.70 41.83 11.61
C SER A 43 19.99 43.16 11.89
N SER A 44 19.17 43.67 10.97
CA SER A 44 18.09 44.63 11.31
C SER A 44 17.20 45.00 10.10
N ALA A 45 16.47 44.03 9.52
CA ALA A 45 15.39 44.38 8.60
C ALA A 45 14.18 43.43 8.64
N ALA A 46 14.33 42.18 9.05
CA ALA A 46 13.23 41.19 9.00
C ALA A 46 12.23 41.25 10.18
N SER A 47 12.61 41.79 11.34
CA SER A 47 11.73 41.79 12.54
C SER A 47 10.68 42.91 12.59
N ARG A 48 10.61 43.82 11.60
CA ARG A 48 9.62 44.91 11.60
C ARG A 48 8.43 44.71 10.65
N MET A 49 8.41 43.65 9.84
CA MET A 49 7.31 43.41 8.89
C MET A 49 6.22 42.46 9.42
N ILE A 50 6.48 41.73 10.50
CA ILE A 50 5.55 40.71 11.04
C ILE A 50 4.61 41.29 12.12
N SER A 51 4.90 42.44 12.72
CA SER A 51 4.07 43.01 13.80
C SER A 51 2.88 43.88 13.34
N ARG A 52 2.68 44.09 12.03
CA ARG A 52 1.56 44.90 11.49
C ARG A 52 0.39 44.10 10.90
N ARG A 53 0.48 42.77 10.76
CA ARG A 53 -0.59 41.94 10.15
C ARG A 53 -1.42 41.08 11.11
N CYS A 54 -1.26 41.22 12.42
CA CYS A 54 -2.04 40.47 13.43
C CYS A 54 -3.10 41.30 14.18
N ARG A 55 -3.59 42.40 13.60
CA ARG A 55 -4.53 43.30 14.30
C ARG A 55 -5.88 43.54 13.62
N SER A 56 -6.34 42.67 12.70
CA SER A 56 -7.64 42.87 12.01
C SER A 56 -8.58 41.68 11.90
N LEU A 57 -8.37 40.56 12.60
CA LEU A 57 -9.34 39.44 12.57
C LEU A 57 -9.67 38.95 13.98
N ARG A 58 -10.37 39.79 14.74
CA ARG A 58 -11.27 39.38 15.82
C ARG A 58 -12.63 39.99 15.54
N ARG A 59 -13.54 39.19 14.99
CA ARG A 59 -15.01 39.25 15.15
C ARG A 59 -15.64 38.37 14.07
N CYS A 60 -16.31 37.31 14.53
CA CYS A 60 -17.65 36.86 14.13
C CYS A 60 -17.76 35.36 14.33
N ALA A 61 -18.41 35.00 15.44
CA ALA A 61 -19.03 33.71 15.64
C ALA A 61 -20.41 33.73 14.95
N GLY A 62 -20.81 32.60 14.35
CA GLY A 62 -22.21 32.22 14.17
C GLY A 62 -22.89 32.49 12.81
N VAL A 63 -23.29 31.38 12.18
CA VAL A 63 -24.56 31.14 11.46
C VAL A 63 -24.69 31.55 9.96
N ASP A 64 -24.84 30.50 9.14
CA ASP A 64 -25.68 30.23 7.96
C ASP A 64 -25.71 31.08 6.68
N SER A 65 -26.09 30.34 5.63
CA SER A 65 -26.16 30.62 4.20
C SER A 65 -26.66 32.01 3.79
N CYS A 66 -25.74 32.90 3.37
CA CYS A 66 -26.05 33.97 2.41
C CYS A 66 -24.81 34.62 1.72
N ALA A 67 -23.58 34.16 2.02
CA ALA A 67 -22.35 34.88 1.64
C ALA A 67 -21.86 34.69 0.18
N CYS A 68 -22.43 33.75 -0.59
CA CYS A 68 -21.98 33.49 -1.96
C CYS A 68 -22.52 34.50 -3.00
N SER A 69 -23.58 35.26 -2.66
CA SER A 69 -24.26 36.18 -3.60
C SER A 69 -23.71 37.62 -3.57
N ALA A 70 -22.94 37.99 -2.54
CA ALA A 70 -22.31 39.31 -2.42
C ALA A 70 -20.92 39.38 -3.07
N ALA A 71 -20.15 38.28 -3.01
CA ALA A 71 -18.82 38.18 -3.62
C ALA A 71 -18.87 38.23 -5.16
N MET A 72 -19.87 37.60 -5.79
CA MET A 72 -20.05 37.64 -7.24
C MET A 72 -20.48 39.02 -7.77
N ARG A 73 -21.22 39.80 -6.98
CA ARG A 73 -21.63 41.17 -7.36
C ARG A 73 -20.48 42.18 -7.28
N PHE A 74 -19.51 41.96 -6.39
CA PHE A 74 -18.30 42.78 -6.30
C PHE A 74 -17.32 42.51 -7.45
N LEU A 75 -17.09 41.23 -7.78
CA LEU A 75 -16.20 40.79 -8.87
C LEU A 75 -16.69 41.28 -10.25
N SER A 76 -18.01 41.25 -10.48
CA SER A 76 -18.62 41.72 -11.73
C SER A 76 -18.62 43.26 -11.91
N ARG A 77 -18.46 44.02 -10.83
CA ARG A 77 -18.33 45.50 -10.88
C ARG A 77 -16.88 45.95 -11.02
N TRP A 78 -15.94 45.15 -10.49
CA TRP A 78 -14.51 45.37 -10.63
C TRP A 78 -14.03 45.09 -12.07
N LEU A 79 -14.48 43.99 -12.67
CA LEU A 79 -14.14 43.60 -14.05
C LEU A 79 -14.74 44.51 -15.14
N ARG A 80 -15.70 45.38 -14.80
CA ARG A 80 -16.33 46.35 -15.72
C ARG A 80 -15.62 47.71 -15.78
N ARG A 81 -14.64 47.98 -14.91
CA ARG A 81 -13.96 49.30 -14.84
C ARG A 81 -12.57 49.34 -15.47
N HIS A 82 -12.02 48.21 -15.92
CA HIS A 82 -10.68 48.17 -16.51
C HIS A 82 -10.70 47.39 -17.82
N ARG A 83 -10.96 48.11 -18.93
CA ARG A 83 -10.62 47.68 -20.29
C ARG A 83 -9.66 48.70 -20.90
N SER A 84 -8.42 48.28 -21.08
CA SER A 84 -7.54 48.73 -22.15
C SER A 84 -6.63 47.55 -22.53
N VAL A 85 -6.87 47.04 -23.72
CA VAL A 85 -6.14 45.99 -24.48
C VAL A 85 -5.68 46.71 -25.76
N PRO A 86 -4.45 46.54 -26.30
CA PRO A 86 -4.12 45.45 -27.25
C PRO A 86 -2.61 45.06 -27.27
N SER A 87 -2.05 44.05 -27.96
CA SER A 87 -2.48 43.00 -28.90
C SER A 87 -1.27 42.05 -29.07
N SER A 88 -1.43 40.74 -28.85
CA SER A 88 -0.89 39.68 -29.73
C SER A 88 -1.30 38.27 -29.27
N ALA A 89 -1.99 37.58 -30.19
CA ALA A 89 -2.21 36.14 -30.29
C ALA A 89 -2.97 35.40 -29.16
N THR A 90 -4.30 35.47 -29.23
CA THR A 90 -5.23 34.46 -28.72
C THR A 90 -6.05 33.93 -29.90
N HIS A 91 -5.82 32.68 -30.25
CA HIS A 91 -6.55 31.76 -31.15
C HIS A 91 -6.18 30.39 -30.53
N VAL A 92 -7.02 29.49 -30.02
CA VAL A 92 -8.40 29.07 -30.30
C VAL A 92 -8.83 28.22 -29.09
N ILE A 93 -9.88 28.57 -28.35
CA ILE A 93 -10.71 27.60 -27.59
C ILE A 93 -12.14 28.14 -27.59
N LEU A 94 -12.89 27.85 -28.65
CA LEU A 94 -14.35 27.95 -28.70
C LEU A 94 -14.87 27.12 -29.89
N THR A 95 -14.60 25.81 -29.87
CA THR A 95 -15.30 24.85 -30.74
C THR A 95 -15.41 23.49 -30.06
N VAL A 96 -16.23 23.38 -29.03
CA VAL A 96 -16.87 22.11 -28.65
C VAL A 96 -18.30 22.47 -28.27
N LEU A 97 -19.22 22.30 -29.23
CA LEU A 97 -20.67 22.07 -29.11
C LEU A 97 -21.35 22.50 -30.42
N SER A 98 -21.05 21.78 -31.49
CA SER A 98 -21.94 21.49 -32.63
C SER A 98 -21.15 20.65 -33.61
N PHE A 99 -21.25 19.33 -33.51
CA PHE A 99 -21.16 18.44 -34.69
C PHE A 99 -21.67 17.06 -34.27
N ARG A 100 -22.97 16.87 -34.47
CA ARG A 100 -23.62 15.57 -34.58
C ARG A 100 -24.35 15.60 -35.92
N GLN A 101 -24.19 14.52 -36.69
CA GLN A 101 -24.80 14.17 -37.98
C GLN A 101 -24.06 14.56 -39.26
N GLN A 102 -24.00 13.56 -40.16
CA GLN A 102 -23.32 13.44 -41.46
C GLN A 102 -21.80 13.23 -41.31
N ASP A 103 -21.25 12.04 -41.57
CA ASP A 103 -21.35 11.33 -42.84
C ASP A 103 -21.55 9.81 -42.74
N GLN A 104 -22.36 9.32 -43.67
CA GLN A 104 -22.56 7.93 -44.04
C GLN A 104 -22.21 7.83 -45.54
N LYS A 105 -21.44 6.80 -45.92
CA LYS A 105 -21.21 6.22 -47.27
C LYS A 105 -19.89 6.52 -48.00
N SER A 106 -19.01 5.51 -48.02
CA SER A 106 -18.49 4.80 -49.22
C SER A 106 -17.44 3.75 -48.75
N SER A 107 -17.73 2.43 -48.78
CA SER A 107 -17.39 1.42 -49.82
C SER A 107 -15.90 1.43 -50.24
N HIS A 108 -15.04 0.41 -50.08
CA HIS A 108 -15.14 -1.05 -50.25
C HIS A 108 -14.01 -1.80 -49.50
N PRO A 109 -14.05 -3.16 -49.38
CA PRO A 109 -13.21 -3.96 -48.49
C PRO A 109 -11.95 -4.52 -49.17
N GLU A 110 -10.87 -4.68 -48.40
CA GLU A 110 -9.79 -5.61 -48.75
C GLU A 110 -9.84 -6.83 -47.83
N GLU A 111 -10.02 -7.99 -48.47
CA GLU A 111 -9.87 -9.33 -47.91
C GLU A 111 -8.41 -9.59 -47.57
N HIS A 112 -8.12 -10.04 -46.35
CA HIS A 112 -7.01 -10.95 -46.12
C HIS A 112 -7.40 -12.03 -45.11
N GLU A 113 -7.58 -13.22 -45.68
CA GLU A 113 -7.42 -14.58 -45.16
C GLU A 113 -7.52 -14.84 -43.64
N ARG A 114 -8.59 -15.55 -43.31
CA ARG A 114 -8.73 -16.42 -42.14
C ARG A 114 -7.57 -17.42 -42.06
N SER A 115 -6.75 -17.31 -41.01
CA SER A 115 -6.11 -18.47 -40.40
C SER A 115 -6.87 -18.83 -39.12
N GLY A 116 -7.40 -20.04 -39.07
CA GLY A 116 -8.32 -20.49 -38.04
C GLY A 116 -7.69 -20.54 -36.66
N LEU A 117 -8.26 -19.79 -35.72
CA LEU A 117 -8.19 -20.13 -34.31
C LEU A 117 -9.53 -20.79 -33.96
N MET A 118 -9.47 -22.09 -33.71
CA MET A 118 -10.57 -22.86 -33.18
C MET A 118 -11.13 -22.14 -31.94
N THR A 119 -12.38 -21.72 -32.01
CA THR A 119 -13.19 -21.41 -30.83
C THR A 119 -13.27 -22.68 -30.00
N HIS A 120 -12.42 -22.78 -28.96
CA HIS A 120 -12.60 -23.80 -27.93
C HIS A 120 -13.93 -23.53 -27.24
N THR A 121 -14.91 -24.35 -27.61
CA THR A 121 -16.20 -24.47 -26.98
C THR A 121 -16.03 -24.84 -25.50
N ASP A 122 -16.48 -23.92 -24.64
CA ASP A 122 -17.22 -24.17 -23.40
C ASP A 122 -16.89 -25.48 -22.67
N GLN A 123 -15.75 -25.50 -21.98
CA GLN A 123 -15.66 -26.26 -20.73
C GLN A 123 -16.20 -25.34 -19.65
N SER A 124 -17.43 -25.57 -19.20
CA SER A 124 -18.03 -24.81 -18.11
C SER A 124 -17.10 -24.84 -16.90
N VAL A 125 -16.41 -23.73 -16.63
CA VAL A 125 -15.51 -23.61 -15.49
C VAL A 125 -16.34 -23.83 -14.23
N ARG A 126 -16.00 -24.86 -13.45
CA ARG A 126 -16.71 -25.12 -12.19
C ARG A 126 -16.49 -23.93 -11.26
N VAL A 127 -17.57 -23.20 -10.97
CA VAL A 127 -17.55 -22.05 -10.06
C VAL A 127 -17.36 -22.58 -8.63
N PRO A 128 -16.33 -22.14 -7.89
CA PRO A 128 -16.16 -22.52 -6.49
C PRO A 128 -17.31 -22.00 -5.62
N GLY A 129 -17.72 -22.78 -4.61
CA GLY A 129 -18.86 -22.46 -3.73
C GLY A 129 -18.74 -21.12 -2.99
N ARG A 130 -17.50 -20.63 -2.74
CA ARG A 130 -17.22 -19.32 -2.12
C ARG A 130 -17.68 -18.11 -2.94
N VAL A 131 -17.99 -18.29 -4.24
CA VAL A 131 -18.35 -17.21 -5.15
C VAL A 131 -19.85 -16.95 -5.06
N ILE A 132 -20.22 -15.76 -4.59
CA ILE A 132 -21.61 -15.29 -4.57
C ILE A 132 -21.84 -14.18 -5.59
N ASP A 133 -23.10 -13.84 -5.84
CA ASP A 133 -23.51 -12.70 -6.67
C ASP A 133 -22.83 -12.64 -8.06
N LEU A 134 -22.48 -13.79 -8.64
CA LEU A 134 -21.73 -13.85 -9.88
C LEU A 134 -22.47 -13.22 -11.07
N ASP A 135 -23.79 -13.35 -11.14
CA ASP A 135 -24.58 -12.74 -12.21
C ASP A 135 -24.52 -11.22 -12.13
N ARG A 136 -24.65 -10.65 -10.93
CA ARG A 136 -24.46 -9.20 -10.71
C ARG A 136 -23.02 -8.76 -10.99
N ALA A 137 -22.04 -9.60 -10.67
CA ALA A 137 -20.64 -9.34 -11.00
C ALA A 137 -20.43 -9.32 -12.52
N ARG A 138 -21.05 -10.22 -13.27
CA ARG A 138 -21.03 -10.23 -14.75
C ARG A 138 -21.70 -9.00 -15.34
N GLU A 139 -22.84 -8.59 -14.81
CA GLU A 139 -23.53 -7.37 -15.25
C GLU A 139 -22.64 -6.12 -15.10
N ARG A 140 -21.88 -6.03 -14.00
CA ARG A 140 -21.06 -4.85 -13.69
C ARG A 140 -19.66 -4.90 -14.31
N HIS A 141 -19.04 -6.07 -14.34
CA HIS A 141 -17.62 -6.24 -14.68
C HIS A 141 -17.37 -7.07 -15.96
N GLY A 142 -18.42 -7.61 -16.58
CA GLY A 142 -18.31 -8.39 -17.82
C GLY A 142 -17.35 -9.57 -17.70
N GLU A 143 -16.49 -9.72 -18.71
CA GLU A 143 -15.53 -10.83 -18.81
C GLU A 143 -14.51 -10.91 -17.66
N GLN A 144 -14.28 -9.80 -16.93
CA GLN A 144 -13.41 -9.80 -15.74
C GLN A 144 -13.97 -10.72 -14.64
N ALA A 145 -15.30 -10.81 -14.50
CA ALA A 145 -15.92 -11.72 -13.53
C ALA A 145 -15.65 -13.18 -13.86
N ASP A 146 -15.80 -13.58 -15.13
CA ASP A 146 -15.51 -14.95 -15.56
C ASP A 146 -14.00 -15.25 -15.53
N ARG A 147 -13.15 -14.26 -15.81
CA ARG A 147 -11.70 -14.38 -15.65
C ARG A 147 -11.31 -14.61 -14.19
N MET A 148 -11.87 -13.84 -13.27
CA MET A 148 -11.69 -14.05 -11.83
C MET A 148 -12.08 -15.49 -11.43
N VAL A 149 -13.23 -16.00 -11.89
CA VAL A 149 -13.66 -17.37 -11.59
C VAL A 149 -12.63 -18.41 -12.06
N ARG A 150 -12.07 -18.25 -13.27
CA ARG A 150 -11.00 -19.14 -13.76
C ARG A 150 -9.75 -19.08 -12.89
N LEU A 151 -9.34 -17.87 -12.50
CA LEU A 151 -8.13 -17.64 -11.70
C LEU A 151 -8.24 -18.20 -10.26
N LEU A 152 -9.44 -18.44 -9.73
CA LEU A 152 -9.63 -19.18 -8.47
C LEU A 152 -9.13 -20.63 -8.52
N GLY A 153 -9.06 -21.21 -9.73
CA GLY A 153 -8.53 -22.55 -9.98
C GLY A 153 -7.02 -22.61 -10.22
N VAL A 154 -6.32 -21.47 -10.20
CA VAL A 154 -4.90 -21.38 -10.60
C VAL A 154 -4.02 -21.06 -9.40
N GLY A 155 -3.05 -21.94 -9.11
CA GLY A 155 -2.02 -21.75 -8.09
C GLY A 155 -0.78 -21.03 -8.61
N ASP A 156 0.41 -21.54 -8.27
CA ASP A 156 1.69 -21.04 -8.78
C ASP A 156 2.61 -22.22 -9.15
N PRO A 157 2.51 -22.75 -10.37
CA PRO A 157 3.19 -23.97 -10.76
C PRO A 157 4.72 -23.93 -10.58
N LEU A 158 5.35 -22.75 -10.76
CA LEU A 158 6.79 -22.60 -10.60
C LEU A 158 7.19 -22.74 -9.13
N ALA A 159 6.54 -22.00 -8.23
CA ALA A 159 6.84 -22.08 -6.80
C ALA A 159 6.40 -23.43 -6.21
N ASP A 160 5.27 -23.99 -6.65
CA ASP A 160 4.78 -25.30 -6.23
C ASP A 160 5.78 -26.42 -6.59
N ALA A 161 6.39 -26.36 -7.79
CA ALA A 161 7.43 -27.32 -8.19
C ALA A 161 8.69 -27.22 -7.32
N VAL A 162 9.12 -26.01 -6.94
CA VAL A 162 10.26 -25.82 -6.02
C VAL A 162 9.98 -26.46 -4.66
N ILE A 163 8.75 -26.36 -4.15
CA ILE A 163 8.37 -26.98 -2.88
C ILE A 163 8.48 -28.50 -2.93
N LEU A 164 7.99 -29.13 -4.02
CA LEU A 164 8.11 -30.57 -4.22
C LEU A 164 9.57 -31.02 -4.35
N GLU A 165 10.39 -30.24 -5.06
CA GLU A 165 11.81 -30.52 -5.25
C GLU A 165 12.62 -30.36 -3.95
N ILE A 166 12.27 -29.37 -3.11
CA ILE A 166 12.82 -29.23 -1.75
C ILE A 166 12.44 -30.42 -0.87
N ASP A 167 11.22 -30.91 -0.96
CA ASP A 167 10.79 -32.07 -0.15
C ASP A 167 11.49 -33.36 -0.57
N ALA A 168 11.83 -33.50 -1.86
CA ALA A 168 12.55 -34.65 -2.39
C ALA A 168 14.07 -34.61 -2.10
N LEU A 169 14.70 -33.44 -2.26
CA LEU A 169 16.18 -33.30 -2.21
C LEU A 169 16.70 -32.71 -0.89
N GLY A 170 15.83 -32.17 -0.04
CA GLY A 170 16.15 -31.74 1.31
C GLY A 170 17.03 -30.47 1.38
N LYS A 171 18.12 -30.53 2.15
CA LYS A 171 18.91 -29.34 2.51
C LYS A 171 19.74 -28.78 1.35
N GLU A 172 20.15 -29.62 0.41
CA GLU A 172 21.02 -29.22 -0.70
C GLU A 172 20.29 -28.34 -1.71
N SER A 173 19.09 -28.73 -2.11
CA SER A 173 18.22 -27.89 -2.96
C SER A 173 17.91 -26.55 -2.29
N ARG A 174 17.67 -26.54 -0.97
CA ARG A 174 17.42 -25.30 -0.25
C ARG A 174 18.64 -24.37 -0.26
N ARG A 175 19.85 -24.89 -0.07
CA ARG A 175 21.09 -24.11 -0.20
C ARG A 175 21.26 -23.56 -1.61
N ALA A 176 21.03 -24.39 -2.64
CA ALA A 176 21.10 -23.97 -4.03
C ALA A 176 20.10 -22.85 -4.34
N LEU A 177 18.86 -22.96 -3.87
CA LEU A 177 17.85 -21.91 -4.01
C LEU A 177 18.28 -20.59 -3.36
N ASN A 178 18.78 -20.64 -2.12
CA ASN A 178 19.18 -19.43 -1.40
C ASN A 178 20.41 -18.76 -2.03
N ALA A 179 21.41 -19.56 -2.44
CA ALA A 179 22.56 -19.06 -3.18
C ALA A 179 22.12 -18.46 -4.52
N GLY A 180 21.21 -19.12 -5.24
CA GLY A 180 20.66 -18.60 -6.49
C GLY A 180 19.87 -17.30 -6.32
N LEU A 181 19.13 -17.14 -5.22
CA LEU A 181 18.42 -15.89 -4.93
C LEU A 181 19.36 -14.74 -4.56
N ALA A 182 20.47 -15.02 -3.89
CA ALA A 182 21.45 -14.03 -3.48
C ALA A 182 22.41 -13.64 -4.62
N ASP A 183 23.00 -14.65 -5.27
CA ASP A 183 24.13 -14.50 -6.18
C ASP A 183 23.74 -14.72 -7.66
N GLY A 184 22.59 -15.37 -7.89
CA GLY A 184 21.99 -15.62 -9.20
C GLY A 184 22.05 -17.05 -9.68
N LEU A 185 21.23 -17.39 -10.67
CA LEU A 185 21.20 -18.71 -11.29
C LEU A 185 22.56 -19.10 -11.88
N ALA A 186 23.26 -18.16 -12.50
CA ALA A 186 24.58 -18.39 -13.09
C ALA A 186 25.68 -18.73 -12.08
N SER A 187 25.44 -18.50 -10.78
CA SER A 187 26.37 -18.89 -9.71
C SER A 187 26.31 -20.39 -9.38
N LEU A 188 25.26 -21.10 -9.84
CA LEU A 188 25.00 -22.48 -9.47
C LEU A 188 25.56 -23.46 -10.50
N THR A 189 26.23 -24.51 -10.02
CA THR A 189 26.68 -25.64 -10.84
C THR A 189 25.64 -26.76 -10.80
N GLY A 190 24.96 -27.01 -11.91
CA GLY A 190 23.94 -28.07 -12.02
C GLY A 190 22.77 -27.92 -11.04
N PRO A 191 22.10 -26.74 -10.96
CA PRO A 191 21.00 -26.54 -10.03
C PRO A 191 19.83 -27.49 -10.34
N PRO A 192 19.10 -27.96 -9.31
CA PRO A 192 17.87 -28.72 -9.50
C PRO A 192 16.88 -28.03 -10.47
N PRO A 193 16.17 -28.77 -11.34
CA PRO A 193 15.41 -28.20 -12.44
C PRO A 193 14.31 -27.20 -12.03
N ALA A 194 13.54 -27.47 -10.97
CA ALA A 194 12.48 -26.57 -10.54
C ALA A 194 13.05 -25.28 -9.96
N ILE A 195 14.12 -25.37 -9.16
CA ILE A 195 14.86 -24.20 -8.66
C ILE A 195 15.42 -23.38 -9.83
N ALA A 196 16.01 -24.02 -10.83
CA ALA A 196 16.55 -23.33 -12.00
C ALA A 196 15.45 -22.60 -12.78
N ALA A 197 14.26 -23.21 -12.95
CA ALA A 197 13.13 -22.59 -13.62
C ALA A 197 12.58 -21.39 -12.84
N PHE A 198 12.43 -21.52 -11.52
CA PHE A 198 11.98 -20.44 -10.64
C PHE A 198 12.94 -19.25 -10.65
N LEU A 199 14.25 -19.50 -10.47
CA LEU A 199 15.27 -18.45 -10.50
C LEU A 199 15.31 -17.74 -11.86
N ARG A 200 15.17 -18.48 -12.97
CA ARG A 200 15.14 -17.88 -14.31
C ARG A 200 13.98 -16.90 -14.48
N GLN A 201 12.79 -17.22 -13.99
CA GLN A 201 11.67 -16.28 -14.04
C GLN A 201 11.91 -15.08 -13.12
N MET A 202 12.43 -15.29 -11.91
CA MET A 202 12.74 -14.20 -10.98
C MET A 202 13.82 -13.25 -11.53
N GLU A 203 14.80 -13.76 -12.27
CA GLU A 203 15.84 -12.96 -12.93
C GLU A 203 15.38 -12.30 -14.24
N THR A 204 14.26 -12.73 -14.80
CA THR A 204 13.72 -12.14 -16.03
C THR A 204 13.05 -10.81 -15.69
N VAL A 205 13.64 -9.71 -16.17
CA VAL A 205 13.05 -8.38 -16.06
C VAL A 205 12.07 -8.18 -17.23
N PRO A 206 10.76 -8.02 -16.99
CA PRO A 206 9.80 -7.79 -18.06
C PRO A 206 10.09 -6.49 -18.82
N ALA A 207 9.75 -6.45 -20.12
CA ALA A 207 10.05 -5.29 -20.98
C ALA A 207 9.41 -3.96 -20.54
N TRP A 208 8.35 -4.02 -19.72
CA TRP A 208 7.67 -2.85 -19.17
C TRP A 208 8.30 -2.32 -17.87
N VAL A 209 9.27 -3.05 -17.31
CA VAL A 209 10.04 -2.66 -16.14
C VAL A 209 11.32 -1.97 -16.60
N ASP A 210 11.44 -0.69 -16.27
CA ASP A 210 12.68 0.07 -16.44
C ASP A 210 13.20 0.59 -15.08
N PRO A 211 14.52 0.84 -14.95
CA PRO A 211 15.10 1.27 -13.67
C PRO A 211 14.53 2.58 -13.12
N GLU A 212 14.12 3.49 -14.00
CA GLU A 212 13.62 4.81 -13.61
C GLU A 212 12.19 4.71 -13.09
N MET A 213 11.36 3.81 -13.64
CA MET A 213 10.07 3.41 -13.06
C MET A 213 10.23 2.89 -11.62
N ILE A 214 11.19 1.99 -11.39
CA ILE A 214 11.44 1.43 -10.05
C ILE A 214 11.78 2.57 -9.07
N ARG A 215 12.71 3.45 -9.45
CA ARG A 215 13.15 4.59 -8.63
C ARG A 215 12.01 5.54 -8.26
N ARG A 216 11.11 5.85 -9.21
CA ARG A 216 9.95 6.71 -8.94
C ARG A 216 8.94 6.04 -8.01
N GLY A 217 8.70 4.75 -8.17
CA GLY A 217 7.84 3.98 -7.27
C GLY A 217 8.37 3.86 -5.85
N GLU A 218 9.67 3.60 -5.70
CA GLU A 218 10.36 3.64 -4.39
C GLU A 218 10.18 5.01 -3.73
N THR A 219 10.37 6.09 -4.49
CA THR A 219 10.16 7.45 -4.01
C THR A 219 8.73 7.67 -3.51
N ALA A 220 7.72 7.22 -4.28
CA ALA A 220 6.32 7.32 -3.89
C ALA A 220 6.02 6.54 -2.60
N ALA A 221 6.49 5.30 -2.50
CA ALA A 221 6.32 4.45 -1.32
C ALA A 221 7.02 5.02 -0.07
N LEU A 222 8.21 5.58 -0.25
CA LEU A 222 9.00 6.17 0.82
C LEU A 222 8.54 7.57 1.21
N SER A 223 7.63 8.18 0.44
CA SER A 223 7.13 9.52 0.70
C SER A 223 6.27 9.62 1.97
N VAL A 224 5.75 8.50 2.46
CA VAL A 224 5.00 8.43 3.72
C VAL A 224 5.96 8.13 4.88
N PRO A 225 5.89 8.88 6.00
CA PRO A 225 6.69 8.58 7.19
C PRO A 225 6.38 7.17 7.73
N LEU A 226 7.42 6.46 8.13
CA LEU A 226 7.32 5.04 8.53
C LEU A 226 6.27 4.80 9.63
N LEU A 227 6.21 5.66 10.64
CA LEU A 227 5.22 5.56 11.72
C LEU A 227 3.79 5.49 11.19
N TRP A 228 3.43 6.37 10.24
CA TRP A 228 2.09 6.39 9.66
C TRP A 228 1.85 5.21 8.74
N PHE A 229 2.90 4.76 8.05
CA PHE A 229 2.85 3.55 7.24
C PHE A 229 2.57 2.30 8.09
N GLU A 230 3.27 2.12 9.21
CA GLU A 230 3.08 0.99 10.12
C GLU A 230 1.74 1.05 10.85
N LEU A 231 1.34 2.23 11.34
CA LEU A 231 0.08 2.40 12.06
C LEU A 231 -1.16 2.23 11.17
N SER A 232 -1.05 2.57 9.89
CA SER A 232 -2.20 2.65 8.98
C SER A 232 -2.13 1.67 7.84
N ALA A 233 -1.16 1.78 6.94
CA ALA A 233 -1.12 0.94 5.74
C ALA A 233 -1.07 -0.55 6.09
N MET A 234 -0.13 -0.97 6.95
CA MET A 234 0.05 -2.39 7.28
C MET A 234 -1.15 -2.97 8.01
N ALA A 235 -1.60 -2.31 9.09
CA ALA A 235 -2.75 -2.77 9.84
C ALA A 235 -4.01 -2.86 8.96
N THR A 236 -4.21 -1.87 8.08
CA THR A 236 -5.40 -1.81 7.22
C THR A 236 -5.34 -2.81 6.07
N ALA A 237 -4.18 -3.03 5.45
CA ALA A 237 -4.03 -4.08 4.44
C ALA A 237 -4.37 -5.44 5.02
N LEU A 238 -3.72 -5.82 6.12
CA LEU A 238 -3.86 -7.13 6.73
C LEU A 238 -5.29 -7.42 7.20
N VAL A 239 -5.94 -6.46 7.87
CA VAL A 239 -7.32 -6.66 8.32
C VAL A 239 -8.30 -6.73 7.14
N HIS A 240 -8.06 -5.99 6.06
CA HIS A 240 -8.87 -6.11 4.86
C HIS A 240 -8.68 -7.47 4.18
N THR A 241 -7.45 -7.99 4.14
CA THR A 241 -7.18 -9.37 3.67
C THR A 241 -7.98 -10.39 4.49
N TYR A 242 -8.06 -10.22 5.81
CA TYR A 242 -8.83 -11.12 6.69
C TYR A 242 -10.35 -11.04 6.50
N SER A 243 -10.86 -10.00 5.84
CA SER A 243 -12.29 -9.90 5.50
C SER A 243 -12.74 -10.91 4.43
N SER A 244 -11.80 -11.62 3.79
CA SER A 244 -12.09 -12.77 2.92
C SER A 244 -12.19 -14.05 3.77
N PRO A 245 -13.37 -14.70 3.85
CA PRO A 245 -13.54 -15.92 4.65
C PRO A 245 -12.64 -17.07 4.19
N ALA A 246 -12.35 -17.16 2.89
CA ALA A 246 -11.43 -18.18 2.35
C ALA A 246 -10.00 -17.98 2.85
N ILE A 247 -9.49 -16.74 2.81
CA ILE A 247 -8.15 -16.42 3.30
C ILE A 247 -8.10 -16.57 4.83
N ALA A 248 -9.13 -16.10 5.53
CA ALA A 248 -9.23 -16.22 6.98
C ALA A 248 -9.20 -17.69 7.43
N ARG A 249 -10.00 -18.55 6.79
CA ARG A 249 -10.02 -20.00 7.04
C ARG A 249 -8.63 -20.62 6.86
N LEU A 250 -7.95 -20.31 5.76
CA LEU A 250 -6.61 -20.83 5.48
C LEU A 250 -5.61 -20.43 6.58
N LEU A 251 -5.64 -19.17 7.00
CA LEU A 251 -4.75 -18.66 8.04
C LEU A 251 -5.03 -19.28 9.40
N VAL A 252 -6.30 -19.58 9.74
CA VAL A 252 -6.69 -20.25 10.99
C VAL A 252 -6.32 -21.73 10.99
N GLN A 253 -6.45 -22.43 9.86
CA GLN A 253 -6.08 -23.84 9.72
C GLN A 253 -4.59 -24.15 10.01
N THR A 254 -3.73 -23.13 10.05
CA THR A 254 -2.35 -23.28 10.51
C THR A 254 -2.22 -23.52 12.03
N GLY A 255 -3.31 -23.39 12.80
CA GLY A 255 -3.41 -23.82 14.21
C GLY A 255 -2.72 -22.91 15.23
N ARG A 256 -2.05 -21.85 14.80
CA ARG A 256 -1.24 -20.98 15.68
C ARG A 256 -1.65 -19.50 15.58
N LEU A 257 -2.95 -19.22 15.46
CA LEU A 257 -3.49 -17.90 15.09
C LEU A 257 -2.99 -16.75 15.97
N THR A 258 -3.16 -16.89 17.29
CA THR A 258 -2.86 -15.82 18.25
C THR A 258 -1.38 -15.76 18.61
N THR A 259 -0.70 -16.90 18.66
CA THR A 259 0.74 -16.99 18.99
C THR A 259 1.61 -16.52 17.83
N MET A 260 1.16 -16.70 16.58
CA MET A 260 1.91 -16.27 15.40
C MET A 260 1.57 -14.86 14.92
N ALA A 261 0.47 -14.24 15.36
CA ALA A 261 0.06 -12.92 14.88
C ALA A 261 1.16 -11.85 15.03
N PRO A 262 1.86 -11.70 16.18
CA PRO A 262 2.99 -10.77 16.30
C PRO A 262 4.14 -11.07 15.34
N ARG A 263 4.47 -12.35 15.17
CA ARG A 263 5.53 -12.80 14.27
C ARG A 263 5.19 -12.51 12.80
N ARG A 264 3.99 -12.88 12.35
CA ARG A 264 3.51 -12.61 10.98
C ARG A 264 3.44 -11.12 10.67
N LEU A 265 3.01 -10.31 11.63
CA LEU A 265 3.00 -8.86 11.50
C LEU A 265 4.42 -8.32 11.31
N ALA A 266 5.37 -8.75 12.15
CA ALA A 266 6.77 -8.36 12.04
C ALA A 266 7.41 -8.81 10.71
N GLU A 267 7.15 -10.05 10.26
CA GLU A 267 7.66 -10.57 8.99
C GLU A 267 7.11 -9.82 7.78
N THR A 268 5.82 -9.49 7.79
CA THR A 268 5.18 -8.71 6.72
C THR A 268 5.71 -7.27 6.69
N GLY A 269 5.86 -6.66 7.87
CA GLY A 269 6.46 -5.32 8.00
C GLY A 269 7.91 -5.30 7.51
N MET A 270 8.70 -6.33 7.86
CA MET A 270 10.07 -6.50 7.40
C MET A 270 10.16 -6.65 5.87
N TRP A 271 9.34 -7.54 5.29
CA TRP A 271 9.27 -7.70 3.84
C TRP A 271 8.91 -6.39 3.14
N THR A 272 7.87 -5.69 3.61
CA THR A 272 7.43 -4.44 2.99
C THR A 272 8.50 -3.36 3.10
N ALA A 273 9.16 -3.24 4.26
CA ALA A 273 10.27 -2.32 4.44
C ALA A 273 11.44 -2.64 3.49
N GLN A 274 11.86 -3.91 3.40
CA GLN A 274 12.95 -4.35 2.51
C GLN A 274 12.61 -4.15 1.03
N ALA A 275 11.37 -4.45 0.62
CA ALA A 275 10.90 -4.28 -0.74
C ALA A 275 10.97 -2.81 -1.15
N THR A 276 10.45 -1.91 -0.32
CA THR A 276 10.30 -0.48 -0.62
C THR A 276 11.56 0.37 -0.46
N MET A 277 12.68 -0.20 -0.01
CA MET A 277 13.97 0.51 0.03
C MET A 277 14.50 0.82 -1.38
N PRO A 278 15.29 1.90 -1.55
CA PRO A 278 15.94 2.16 -2.83
C PRO A 278 16.82 0.99 -3.27
N GLY A 279 16.58 0.47 -4.48
CA GLY A 279 17.24 -0.72 -5.01
C GLY A 279 16.82 -2.04 -4.34
N GLY A 280 15.79 -2.02 -3.49
CA GLY A 280 15.34 -3.17 -2.69
C GLY A 280 14.87 -4.35 -3.52
N LEU A 281 14.41 -4.11 -4.75
CA LEU A 281 13.94 -5.11 -5.71
C LEU A 281 14.96 -5.48 -6.80
N LEU A 282 16.18 -4.95 -6.74
CA LEU A 282 17.25 -5.39 -7.63
C LEU A 282 17.59 -6.86 -7.35
N ARG A 283 18.03 -7.60 -8.37
CA ARG A 283 18.44 -9.01 -8.23
C ARG A 283 19.44 -9.17 -7.08
N GLY A 284 19.16 -10.08 -6.16
CA GLY A 284 19.98 -10.32 -4.97
C GLY A 284 19.76 -9.35 -3.81
N ALA A 285 19.01 -8.25 -3.99
CA ALA A 285 18.73 -7.32 -2.90
C ALA A 285 17.79 -7.92 -1.85
N PRO A 286 17.79 -7.43 -0.59
CA PRO A 286 16.97 -8.00 0.48
C PRO A 286 15.48 -8.08 0.18
N GLY A 287 14.89 -7.04 -0.46
CA GLY A 287 13.48 -7.01 -0.82
C GLY A 287 13.12 -8.01 -1.92
N TYR A 288 13.98 -8.16 -2.92
CA TYR A 288 13.89 -9.18 -3.96
C TYR A 288 13.89 -10.59 -3.35
N GLN A 289 14.87 -10.89 -2.49
CA GLN A 289 14.96 -12.18 -1.83
C GLN A 289 13.75 -12.42 -0.92
N ALA A 290 13.33 -11.43 -0.13
CA ALA A 290 12.17 -11.56 0.74
C ALA A 290 10.87 -11.78 -0.05
N THR A 291 10.70 -11.11 -1.19
CA THR A 291 9.54 -11.30 -2.07
C THR A 291 9.50 -12.73 -2.63
N ALA A 292 10.64 -13.26 -3.07
CA ALA A 292 10.75 -14.66 -3.49
C ALA A 292 10.38 -15.63 -2.37
N GLN A 293 10.81 -15.34 -1.13
CA GLN A 293 10.52 -16.18 0.03
C GLN A 293 9.04 -16.13 0.43
N VAL A 294 8.37 -14.98 0.30
CA VAL A 294 6.92 -14.87 0.47
C VAL A 294 6.19 -15.73 -0.57
N ARG A 295 6.59 -15.66 -1.83
CA ARG A 295 6.03 -16.50 -2.91
C ARG A 295 6.18 -18.00 -2.63
N LEU A 296 7.37 -18.43 -2.19
CA LEU A 296 7.63 -19.81 -1.81
C LEU A 296 6.88 -20.24 -0.54
N LEU A 297 6.71 -19.33 0.43
CA LEU A 297 5.87 -19.56 1.60
C LEU A 297 4.41 -19.82 1.18
N HIS A 298 3.88 -19.05 0.23
CA HIS A 298 2.55 -19.29 -0.33
C HIS A 298 2.44 -20.69 -0.95
N ALA A 299 3.40 -21.10 -1.77
CA ALA A 299 3.43 -22.45 -2.33
C ALA A 299 3.49 -23.54 -1.24
N ARG A 300 4.31 -23.34 -0.19
CA ARG A 300 4.38 -24.27 0.95
C ARG A 300 3.06 -24.38 1.69
N MET A 301 2.37 -23.25 1.91
CA MET A 301 1.06 -23.21 2.57
C MET A 301 -0.03 -23.87 1.71
N ARG A 302 -0.01 -23.64 0.39
CA ARG A 302 -0.89 -24.30 -0.56
C ARG A 302 -0.72 -25.82 -0.54
N HIS A 303 0.51 -26.30 -0.64
CA HIS A 303 0.83 -27.72 -0.53
C HIS A 303 0.33 -28.33 0.79
N SER A 304 0.57 -27.64 1.92
CA SER A 304 0.14 -28.11 3.24
C SER A 304 -1.39 -28.17 3.37
N ALA A 305 -2.10 -27.15 2.89
CA ALA A 305 -3.56 -27.09 2.93
C ALA A 305 -4.20 -28.21 2.10
N LEU A 306 -3.70 -28.42 0.87
CA LEU A 306 -4.18 -29.51 0.01
C LEU A 306 -3.97 -30.88 0.66
N LYS A 307 -2.79 -31.12 1.27
CA LYS A 307 -2.50 -32.37 2.01
C LYS A 307 -3.44 -32.58 3.21
N ARG A 308 -3.95 -31.50 3.80
CA ARG A 308 -4.89 -31.53 4.94
C ARG A 308 -6.37 -31.60 4.51
N GLY A 309 -6.66 -31.84 3.24
CA GLY A 309 -8.02 -32.02 2.74
C GLY A 309 -8.76 -30.71 2.49
N TRP A 310 -8.06 -29.66 2.07
CA TRP A 310 -8.70 -28.43 1.61
C TRP A 310 -9.70 -28.71 0.47
N ASP A 311 -10.93 -28.24 0.63
CA ASP A 311 -11.98 -28.38 -0.38
C ASP A 311 -11.82 -27.32 -1.47
N THR A 312 -11.20 -27.71 -2.59
CA THR A 312 -11.00 -26.82 -3.74
C THR A 312 -12.27 -26.53 -4.52
N ALA A 313 -13.29 -27.39 -4.40
CA ALA A 313 -14.58 -27.15 -5.04
C ALA A 313 -15.38 -26.07 -4.30
N GLU A 314 -15.22 -25.99 -2.98
CA GLU A 314 -15.81 -24.92 -2.19
C GLU A 314 -14.96 -23.63 -2.27
N TRP A 315 -13.65 -23.72 -2.04
CA TRP A 315 -12.84 -22.54 -1.76
C TRP A 315 -11.90 -22.10 -2.90
N GLY A 316 -11.86 -22.85 -4.00
CA GLY A 316 -10.81 -22.73 -5.02
C GLY A 316 -9.47 -23.30 -4.53
N VAL A 317 -8.45 -23.22 -5.38
CA VAL A 317 -7.08 -23.61 -4.98
C VAL A 317 -6.59 -22.68 -3.86
N PRO A 318 -5.96 -23.18 -2.78
CA PRO A 318 -5.46 -22.30 -1.72
C PRO A 318 -4.44 -21.29 -2.26
N ILE A 319 -4.57 -20.01 -1.86
CA ILE A 319 -3.69 -18.92 -2.31
C ILE A 319 -3.62 -18.89 -3.83
N ASN A 320 -4.77 -18.98 -4.49
CA ASN A 320 -4.86 -18.88 -5.95
C ASN A 320 -4.52 -17.47 -6.45
N GLN A 321 -4.47 -17.29 -7.75
CA GLN A 321 -4.15 -16.02 -8.41
C GLN A 321 -5.09 -14.86 -8.00
N VAL A 322 -6.37 -15.13 -7.70
CA VAL A 322 -7.31 -14.11 -7.19
C VAL A 322 -6.95 -13.70 -5.75
N ASP A 323 -6.62 -14.66 -4.88
CA ASP A 323 -6.23 -14.35 -3.50
C ASP A 323 -4.91 -13.55 -3.45
N VAL A 324 -3.95 -13.86 -4.35
CA VAL A 324 -2.71 -13.07 -4.50
C VAL A 324 -3.02 -11.67 -5.04
N ALA A 325 -3.88 -11.54 -6.07
CA ALA A 325 -4.25 -10.25 -6.65
C ALA A 325 -5.04 -9.37 -5.68
N ARG A 326 -5.95 -9.96 -4.90
CA ARG A 326 -6.66 -9.27 -3.81
C ARG A 326 -5.68 -8.75 -2.77
N THR A 327 -4.76 -9.59 -2.31
CA THR A 327 -3.75 -9.18 -1.33
C THR A 327 -2.84 -8.09 -1.91
N TRP A 328 -2.47 -8.18 -3.19
CA TRP A 328 -1.75 -7.13 -3.89
C TRP A 328 -2.51 -5.79 -3.87
N LEU A 329 -3.83 -5.79 -4.12
CA LEU A 329 -4.67 -4.59 -3.94
C LEU A 329 -4.76 -4.13 -2.48
N ASP A 330 -4.73 -5.03 -1.49
CA ASP A 330 -4.71 -4.63 -0.08
C ASP A 330 -3.47 -3.76 0.24
N PHE A 331 -2.33 -4.08 -0.37
CA PHE A 331 -1.10 -3.29 -0.23
C PHE A 331 -1.02 -2.07 -1.17
N ALA A 332 -1.52 -2.16 -2.40
CA ALA A 332 -1.41 -1.07 -3.38
C ALA A 332 -2.55 -0.05 -3.32
N LEU A 333 -3.77 -0.47 -2.93
CA LEU A 333 -4.97 0.36 -2.84
C LEU A 333 -5.34 0.66 -1.39
N ILE A 334 -5.71 -0.37 -0.62
CA ILE A 334 -6.32 -0.19 0.71
C ILE A 334 -5.36 0.53 1.66
N SER A 335 -4.09 0.16 1.64
CA SER A 335 -3.01 0.82 2.39
C SER A 335 -2.92 2.33 2.12
N TYR A 336 -2.97 2.71 0.84
CA TYR A 336 -2.78 4.10 0.43
C TYR A 336 -4.05 4.92 0.59
N GLN A 337 -5.24 4.32 0.47
CA GLN A 337 -6.49 4.94 0.90
C GLN A 337 -6.50 5.23 2.41
N ALA A 338 -6.00 4.30 3.24
CA ALA A 338 -5.90 4.49 4.68
C ALA A 338 -4.93 5.63 5.06
N ILE A 339 -3.76 5.67 4.42
CA ILE A 339 -2.77 6.74 4.58
C ILE A 339 -3.31 8.10 4.09
N ALA A 340 -4.04 8.13 2.97
CA ALA A 340 -4.71 9.33 2.48
C ALA A 340 -5.79 9.83 3.45
N ALA A 341 -6.52 8.90 4.09
CA ALA A 341 -7.45 9.20 5.18
C ALA A 341 -6.75 9.73 6.44
N LEU A 342 -5.42 9.62 6.55
CA LEU A 342 -4.60 10.29 7.56
C LEU A 342 -3.90 11.55 7.04
N GLY A 343 -4.16 11.98 5.81
CA GLY A 343 -3.71 13.25 5.26
C GLY A 343 -2.46 13.18 4.38
N PHE A 344 -1.93 11.99 4.11
CA PHE A 344 -0.80 11.77 3.21
C PHE A 344 -1.30 11.31 1.84
N GLU A 345 -1.91 12.22 1.11
CA GLU A 345 -2.49 11.94 -0.20
C GLU A 345 -1.40 11.97 -1.27
N LEU A 346 -1.35 10.93 -2.11
CA LEU A 346 -0.47 10.89 -3.27
C LEU A 346 -1.13 11.61 -4.45
N THR A 347 -0.34 12.37 -5.20
CA THR A 347 -0.73 12.92 -6.50
C THR A 347 -1.02 11.80 -7.50
N GLU A 348 -1.77 12.08 -8.57
CA GLU A 348 -2.05 11.10 -9.63
C GLU A 348 -0.76 10.52 -10.25
N ALA A 349 0.27 11.35 -10.43
CA ALA A 349 1.57 10.90 -10.92
C ALA A 349 2.28 9.95 -9.94
N GLU A 350 2.30 10.29 -8.64
CA GLU A 350 2.84 9.41 -7.59
C GLU A 350 2.06 8.10 -7.49
N GLN A 351 0.73 8.13 -7.60
CA GLN A 351 -0.11 6.93 -7.63
C GLN A 351 0.25 6.06 -8.84
N HIS A 352 0.35 6.64 -10.03
CA HIS A 352 0.71 5.91 -11.24
C HIS A 352 2.08 5.21 -11.11
N ASP A 353 3.11 5.92 -10.64
CA ASP A 353 4.43 5.33 -10.41
C ASP A 353 4.42 4.26 -9.31
N MET A 354 3.65 4.48 -8.24
CA MET A 354 3.42 3.51 -7.17
C MET A 354 2.76 2.22 -7.69
N TYR A 355 1.69 2.31 -8.49
CA TYR A 355 1.03 1.14 -9.06
C TYR A 355 1.96 0.35 -9.98
N ARG A 356 2.70 1.04 -10.86
CA ARG A 356 3.71 0.39 -11.71
C ARG A 356 4.78 -0.36 -10.93
N TYR A 357 5.21 0.21 -9.82
CA TYR A 357 6.14 -0.44 -8.91
C TYR A 357 5.52 -1.67 -8.22
N TRP A 358 4.27 -1.56 -7.76
CA TRP A 358 3.52 -2.70 -7.24
C TRP A 358 3.21 -3.74 -8.31
N HIS A 359 3.11 -3.41 -9.60
CA HIS A 359 3.02 -4.39 -10.68
C HIS A 359 4.27 -5.27 -10.72
N TYR A 360 5.44 -4.68 -10.52
CA TYR A 360 6.70 -5.44 -10.46
C TYR A 360 6.76 -6.34 -9.23
N ILE A 361 6.31 -5.86 -8.07
CA ILE A 361 6.15 -6.72 -6.88
C ILE A 361 5.16 -7.87 -7.17
N GLY A 362 4.03 -7.59 -7.82
CA GLY A 362 3.05 -8.59 -8.23
C GLY A 362 3.65 -9.67 -9.15
N TYR A 363 4.44 -9.26 -10.14
CA TYR A 363 5.20 -10.15 -11.01
C TYR A 363 6.16 -11.07 -10.22
N LEU A 364 6.94 -10.48 -9.30
CA LEU A 364 7.87 -11.24 -8.44
C LEU A 364 7.13 -12.18 -7.47
N LEU A 365 5.92 -11.81 -7.03
CA LEU A 365 5.03 -12.65 -6.22
C LEU A 365 4.35 -13.77 -7.01
N GLY A 366 4.51 -13.82 -8.34
CA GLY A 366 3.97 -14.88 -9.18
C GLY A 366 2.55 -14.63 -9.68
N LEU A 367 2.12 -13.36 -9.78
CA LEU A 367 0.94 -13.02 -10.58
C LEU A 367 1.24 -13.25 -12.06
N ASP A 368 0.66 -14.31 -12.61
CA ASP A 368 1.02 -14.82 -13.95
C ASP A 368 0.27 -14.10 -15.08
N ASP A 369 -0.99 -13.74 -14.83
CA ASP A 369 -1.83 -13.05 -15.81
C ASP A 369 -1.60 -11.53 -15.76
N GLU A 370 -0.59 -11.04 -16.48
CA GLU A 370 -0.28 -9.61 -16.55
C GLU A 370 -1.48 -8.76 -17.01
N SER A 371 -2.35 -9.30 -17.87
CA SER A 371 -3.53 -8.57 -18.34
C SER A 371 -4.61 -8.41 -17.27
N PHE A 372 -4.51 -9.14 -16.15
CA PHE A 372 -5.44 -9.02 -15.04
C PHE A 372 -5.14 -7.82 -14.14
N TYR A 373 -3.87 -7.40 -14.04
CA TYR A 373 -3.47 -6.36 -13.09
C TYR A 373 -2.71 -5.17 -13.70
N ARG A 374 -2.06 -5.29 -14.87
CA ARG A 374 -1.22 -4.19 -15.39
C ARG A 374 -1.98 -2.95 -15.85
N ASP A 375 -3.24 -3.10 -16.25
CA ASP A 375 -4.07 -1.95 -16.67
C ASP A 375 -4.50 -1.08 -15.47
N ILE A 376 -4.24 -1.55 -14.25
CA ILE A 376 -4.58 -0.87 -13.00
C ILE A 376 -3.50 0.14 -12.66
N THR A 377 -3.66 1.36 -13.14
CA THR A 377 -2.65 2.42 -13.01
C THR A 377 -3.01 3.50 -11.99
N GLY A 378 -4.09 3.31 -11.22
CA GLY A 378 -4.57 4.29 -10.25
C GLY A 378 -5.66 3.73 -9.34
N HIS A 379 -6.00 4.51 -8.29
CA HIS A 379 -6.96 4.07 -7.26
C HIS A 379 -8.35 3.75 -7.81
N GLN A 380 -8.81 4.44 -8.85
CA GLN A 380 -10.13 4.19 -9.43
C GLN A 380 -10.21 2.78 -10.05
N ALA A 381 -9.32 2.46 -10.99
CA ALA A 381 -9.28 1.14 -11.62
C ALA A 381 -9.04 0.01 -10.59
N ALA A 382 -8.20 0.29 -9.60
CA ALA A 382 -7.94 -0.65 -8.51
C ALA A 382 -9.19 -0.90 -7.65
N ALA A 383 -9.97 0.15 -7.36
CA ALA A 383 -11.22 0.05 -6.62
C ALA A 383 -12.31 -0.68 -7.41
N GLU A 384 -12.32 -0.56 -8.74
CA GLU A 384 -13.20 -1.34 -9.60
C GLU A 384 -12.89 -2.85 -9.50
N LEU A 385 -11.61 -3.24 -9.55
CA LEU A 385 -11.22 -4.64 -9.37
C LEU A 385 -11.46 -5.13 -7.93
N MET A 386 -11.12 -4.34 -6.91
CA MET A 386 -11.42 -4.71 -5.52
C MET A 386 -12.93 -4.89 -5.31
N GLY A 387 -13.74 -4.01 -5.90
CA GLY A 387 -15.20 -4.10 -5.87
C GLY A 387 -15.74 -5.40 -6.46
N LEU A 388 -15.09 -5.95 -7.50
CA LEU A 388 -15.42 -7.28 -8.02
C LEU A 388 -15.14 -8.38 -6.98
N PHE A 389 -13.99 -8.33 -6.32
CA PHE A 389 -13.63 -9.33 -5.29
C PHE A 389 -14.52 -9.24 -4.05
N ASP A 390 -14.92 -8.04 -3.65
CA ASP A 390 -15.77 -7.83 -2.49
C ASP A 390 -17.25 -8.11 -2.77
N LEU A 391 -17.71 -7.89 -4.01
CA LEU A 391 -19.06 -8.26 -4.43
C LEU A 391 -19.25 -9.78 -4.44
N THR A 392 -18.20 -10.53 -4.75
CA THR A 392 -18.29 -11.98 -5.00
C THR A 392 -17.87 -12.85 -3.82
N LYS A 393 -17.58 -12.25 -2.66
CA LYS A 393 -17.24 -12.97 -1.43
C LYS A 393 -18.37 -12.91 -0.42
N HIS A 394 -18.45 -13.92 0.44
CA HIS A 394 -19.28 -13.86 1.63
C HIS A 394 -18.80 -12.79 2.64
N ALA A 395 -19.72 -12.36 3.51
CA ALA A 395 -19.41 -11.50 4.63
C ALA A 395 -18.34 -12.13 5.56
N PRO A 396 -17.52 -11.32 6.26
CA PRO A 396 -16.55 -11.79 7.23
C PRO A 396 -17.15 -12.75 8.28
N ASP A 397 -16.44 -13.83 8.57
CA ASP A 397 -16.87 -14.88 9.49
C ASP A 397 -16.15 -14.80 10.86
N GLU A 398 -16.31 -15.81 11.69
CA GLU A 398 -15.62 -15.88 13.00
C GLU A 398 -14.10 -15.93 12.86
N ASN A 399 -13.57 -16.55 11.79
CA ASN A 399 -12.14 -16.57 11.51
C ASN A 399 -11.64 -15.17 11.19
N SER A 400 -12.38 -14.42 10.38
CA SER A 400 -12.07 -13.01 10.07
C SER A 400 -12.01 -12.14 11.33
N ARG A 401 -12.98 -12.29 12.25
CA ARG A 401 -13.01 -11.57 13.53
C ARG A 401 -11.86 -11.96 14.45
N ALA A 402 -11.56 -13.26 14.55
CA ALA A 402 -10.47 -13.76 15.38
C ALA A 402 -9.10 -13.25 14.88
N LEU A 403 -8.87 -13.26 13.56
CA LEU A 403 -7.67 -12.71 12.94
C LEU A 403 -7.54 -11.21 13.14
N THR A 404 -8.63 -10.47 12.94
CA THR A 404 -8.66 -9.01 13.16
C THR A 404 -8.28 -8.67 14.60
N THR A 405 -8.90 -9.36 15.57
CA THR A 405 -8.59 -9.18 16.99
C THR A 405 -7.12 -9.48 17.31
N ALA A 406 -6.60 -10.59 16.78
CA ALA A 406 -5.21 -11.00 16.99
C ALA A 406 -4.22 -10.01 16.38
N MET A 407 -4.51 -9.46 15.20
CA MET A 407 -3.70 -8.44 14.53
C MET A 407 -3.69 -7.14 15.33
N ILE A 408 -4.85 -6.61 15.71
CA ILE A 408 -4.95 -5.37 16.50
C ILE A 408 -4.14 -5.52 17.80
N LYS A 409 -4.29 -6.65 18.50
CA LYS A 409 -3.51 -6.94 19.71
C LYS A 409 -2.01 -6.99 19.44
N ALA A 410 -1.58 -7.64 18.35
CA ALA A 410 -0.18 -7.71 17.95
C ALA A 410 0.40 -6.32 17.63
N GLN A 411 -0.34 -5.50 16.89
CA GLN A 411 0.05 -4.13 16.53
C GLN A 411 0.19 -3.25 17.77
N VAL A 412 -0.81 -3.25 18.65
CA VAL A 412 -0.77 -2.49 19.91
C VAL A 412 0.39 -2.96 20.78
N GLY A 413 0.61 -4.28 20.89
CA GLY A 413 1.73 -4.85 21.64
C GLY A 413 3.09 -4.40 21.09
N SER A 414 3.28 -4.41 19.77
CA SER A 414 4.51 -3.97 19.12
C SER A 414 4.79 -2.48 19.37
N LEU A 415 3.76 -1.62 19.24
CA LEU A 415 3.88 -0.19 19.48
C LEU A 415 4.14 0.13 20.95
N ALA A 416 3.47 -0.56 21.87
CA ALA A 416 3.64 -0.38 23.30
C ALA A 416 5.00 -0.90 23.82
N ALA A 417 5.64 -1.84 23.11
CA ALA A 417 6.96 -2.37 23.45
C ALA A 417 8.11 -1.42 23.12
N HIS A 418 7.87 -0.30 22.43
CA HIS A 418 8.90 0.70 22.22
C HIS A 418 9.44 1.25 23.56
N PRO A 419 10.76 1.53 23.69
CA PRO A 419 11.35 1.98 24.96
C PRO A 419 10.75 3.27 25.53
N GLN A 420 10.11 4.07 24.68
CA GLN A 420 9.45 5.33 25.02
C GLN A 420 8.12 5.42 24.26
N PRO A 421 7.06 4.68 24.69
CA PRO A 421 5.81 4.66 23.97
C PRO A 421 5.13 6.03 24.06
N LEU A 422 4.64 6.54 22.93
CA LEU A 422 4.00 7.86 22.85
C LEU A 422 2.65 7.93 23.57
N MET A 423 2.01 6.77 23.79
CA MET A 423 0.65 6.62 24.27
C MET A 423 0.55 5.37 25.15
N SER A 424 -0.47 5.32 26.02
CA SER A 424 -0.76 4.10 26.77
C SER A 424 -1.26 3.00 25.82
N PRO A 425 -1.15 1.70 26.18
CA PRO A 425 -1.70 0.62 25.35
C PRO A 425 -3.21 0.76 25.09
N ALA A 426 -3.96 1.32 26.04
CA ALA A 426 -5.39 1.59 25.88
C ALA A 426 -5.65 2.69 24.84
N ASP A 427 -4.90 3.80 24.91
CA ASP A 427 -5.00 4.88 23.93
C ASP A 427 -4.57 4.43 22.53
N LEU A 428 -3.52 3.61 22.42
CA LEU A 428 -3.09 2.99 21.17
C LEU A 428 -4.17 2.09 20.58
N THR A 429 -4.87 1.32 21.41
CA THR A 429 -5.98 0.48 20.97
C THR A 429 -7.10 1.33 20.37
N HIS A 430 -7.51 2.41 21.05
CA HIS A 430 -8.49 3.35 20.51
C HIS A 430 -8.01 4.00 19.20
N LEU A 431 -6.74 4.38 19.10
CA LEU A 431 -6.17 4.94 17.88
C LEU A 431 -6.25 3.94 16.72
N VAL A 432 -5.81 2.70 16.92
CA VAL A 432 -5.85 1.64 15.89
C VAL A 432 -7.29 1.36 15.47
N HIS A 433 -8.23 1.25 16.40
CA HIS A 433 -9.65 1.09 16.07
C HIS A 433 -10.17 2.25 15.23
N ALA A 434 -9.84 3.50 15.59
CA ALA A 434 -10.27 4.66 14.83
C ALA A 434 -9.70 4.66 13.41
N ILE A 435 -8.44 4.24 13.23
CA ILE A 435 -7.79 4.18 11.92
C ILE A 435 -8.50 3.15 11.04
N LEU A 436 -8.72 1.94 11.56
CA LEU A 436 -9.39 0.88 10.82
C LEU A 436 -10.84 1.27 10.48
N ARG A 437 -11.60 1.83 11.43
CA ARG A 437 -12.97 2.31 11.16
C ARG A 437 -13.01 3.43 10.14
N SER A 438 -12.05 4.36 10.17
CA SER A 438 -11.95 5.41 9.16
C SER A 438 -11.62 4.87 7.77
N ALA A 439 -10.96 3.71 7.67
CA ALA A 439 -10.60 3.10 6.39
C ALA A 439 -11.74 2.26 5.81
N TYR A 440 -12.48 1.52 6.64
CA TYR A 440 -13.48 0.55 6.18
C TYR A 440 -14.93 1.05 6.22
N GLY A 441 -15.20 2.13 6.97
CA GLY A 441 -16.56 2.53 7.29
C GLY A 441 -17.23 1.60 8.32
N ASP A 442 -18.46 1.93 8.69
CA ASP A 442 -19.13 1.31 9.83
C ASP A 442 -19.51 -0.16 9.57
N GLU A 443 -20.08 -0.46 8.41
CA GLU A 443 -20.60 -1.80 8.08
C GLU A 443 -19.51 -2.88 8.14
N LEU A 444 -18.41 -2.72 7.39
CA LEU A 444 -17.33 -3.69 7.38
C LEU A 444 -16.62 -3.76 8.74
N SER A 445 -16.50 -2.63 9.44
CA SER A 445 -15.92 -2.60 10.80
C SER A 445 -16.74 -3.39 11.80
N GLU A 446 -18.07 -3.31 11.73
CA GLU A 446 -18.97 -4.10 12.57
C GLU A 446 -18.88 -5.59 12.26
N GLN A 447 -18.86 -5.96 10.97
CA GLN A 447 -18.68 -7.36 10.54
C GLN A 447 -17.37 -7.98 11.04
N LEU A 448 -16.29 -7.17 11.05
CA LEU A 448 -14.97 -7.54 11.56
C LEU A 448 -14.85 -7.45 13.09
N GLY A 449 -15.88 -6.96 13.79
CA GLY A 449 -15.89 -6.83 15.25
C GLY A 449 -14.97 -5.73 15.77
N ILE A 450 -14.71 -4.69 14.98
CA ILE A 450 -13.86 -3.54 15.36
C ILE A 450 -14.68 -2.57 16.21
N PRO A 451 -14.38 -2.40 17.52
CA PRO A 451 -15.17 -1.55 18.40
C PRO A 451 -15.17 -0.09 17.97
N GLU A 452 -16.24 0.63 18.33
CA GLU A 452 -16.25 2.09 18.24
C GLU A 452 -15.07 2.70 19.02
N SER A 453 -14.60 3.86 18.54
CA SER A 453 -13.45 4.51 19.12
C SER A 453 -13.71 5.97 19.46
N THR A 454 -13.33 6.34 20.68
CA THR A 454 -13.31 7.72 21.15
C THR A 454 -12.22 8.57 20.48
N ALA A 455 -11.29 7.96 19.74
CA ALA A 455 -10.22 8.65 19.03
C ALA A 455 -10.64 9.17 17.64
N MET A 456 -11.85 8.90 17.16
CA MET A 456 -12.32 9.36 15.85
C MET A 456 -12.22 10.89 15.64
N PRO A 457 -12.63 11.76 16.59
CA PRO A 457 -12.45 13.20 16.44
C PRO A 457 -10.99 13.63 16.37
N PHE A 458 -10.09 12.89 17.03
CA PHE A 458 -8.66 13.14 16.99
C PHE A 458 -8.07 12.83 15.61
N LEU A 459 -8.53 11.76 14.95
CA LEU A 459 -8.09 11.45 13.58
C LEU A 459 -8.42 12.55 12.57
N ALA A 460 -9.56 13.23 12.70
CA ALA A 460 -9.90 14.36 11.84
C ALA A 460 -8.90 15.52 11.99
N LEU A 461 -8.45 15.80 13.23
CA LEU A 461 -7.42 16.80 13.51
C LEU A 461 -6.05 16.36 12.98
N THR A 462 -5.68 15.10 13.22
CA THR A 462 -4.45 14.49 12.70
C THR A 462 -4.39 14.57 11.19
N ARG A 463 -5.48 14.24 10.50
CA ARG A 463 -5.59 14.36 9.03
C ARG A 463 -5.27 15.76 8.56
N GLN A 464 -5.86 16.78 9.19
CA GLN A 464 -5.63 18.17 8.80
C GLN A 464 -4.16 18.57 9.05
N ALA A 465 -3.61 18.23 10.23
CA ALA A 465 -2.22 18.52 10.58
C ALA A 465 -1.23 17.86 9.61
N ASN A 466 -1.46 16.59 9.27
CA ASN A 466 -0.63 15.86 8.31
C ASN A 466 -0.75 16.43 6.90
N ARG A 467 -1.95 16.84 6.46
CA ARG A 467 -2.13 17.52 5.16
C ARG A 467 -1.35 18.82 5.09
N ASP A 468 -1.41 19.64 6.13
CA ASP A 468 -0.69 20.92 6.16
C ASP A 468 0.82 20.71 6.24
N ALA A 469 1.28 19.75 7.05
CA ALA A 469 2.69 19.37 7.13
C ALA A 469 3.21 18.86 5.77
N ARG A 470 2.46 17.96 5.12
CA ARG A 470 2.79 17.42 3.79
C ARG A 470 2.87 18.54 2.76
N ARG A 471 1.87 19.44 2.71
CA ARG A 471 1.87 20.59 1.79
C ARG A 471 3.08 21.49 1.96
N LEU A 472 3.46 21.79 3.20
CA LEU A 472 4.66 22.59 3.50
C LEU A 472 5.93 21.85 3.10
N GLN A 473 6.00 20.55 3.36
CA GLN A 473 7.13 19.69 3.02
C GLN A 473 7.34 19.57 1.51
N THR A 474 6.26 19.47 0.72
CA THR A 474 6.32 19.29 -0.74
C THR A 474 6.33 20.61 -1.52
N ALA A 475 6.17 21.76 -0.85
CA ALA A 475 6.24 23.07 -1.51
C ALA A 475 7.67 23.45 -1.93
N ASP A 476 8.69 22.90 -1.28
CA ASP A 476 10.10 23.11 -1.60
C ASP A 476 10.76 21.76 -1.96
N PRO A 477 11.31 21.61 -3.17
CA PRO A 477 11.97 20.37 -3.61
C PRO A 477 13.11 19.90 -2.69
N THR A 478 13.83 20.83 -2.07
CA THR A 478 14.92 20.53 -1.13
C THR A 478 14.37 19.93 0.15
N VAL A 479 13.27 20.48 0.67
CA VAL A 479 12.60 19.96 1.86
C VAL A 479 12.02 18.58 1.59
N ALA A 480 11.39 18.38 0.42
CA ALA A 480 10.88 17.08 0.00
C ALA A 480 12.00 16.04 -0.09
N ALA A 481 13.14 16.38 -0.70
CA ALA A 481 14.31 15.50 -0.81
C ALA A 481 14.90 15.16 0.57
N ASN A 482 15.02 16.14 1.46
CA ASN A 482 15.52 15.92 2.83
C ASN A 482 14.61 14.98 3.61
N ALA A 483 13.29 15.13 3.50
CA ALA A 483 12.35 14.27 4.18
C ALA A 483 12.34 12.85 3.62
N LEU A 484 12.49 12.68 2.31
CA LEU A 484 12.71 11.37 1.70
C LEU A 484 13.98 10.72 2.26
N ALA A 485 15.10 11.45 2.31
CA ALA A 485 16.36 10.95 2.86
C ALA A 485 16.23 10.56 4.34
N GLN A 486 15.48 11.34 5.14
CA GLN A 486 15.17 11.00 6.53
C GLN A 486 14.35 9.71 6.63
N ASN A 487 13.31 9.56 5.82
CA ASN A 487 12.49 8.34 5.78
C ASN A 487 13.32 7.11 5.39
N VAL A 488 14.24 7.25 4.45
CA VAL A 488 15.21 6.20 4.07
C VAL A 488 16.11 5.86 5.25
N ALA A 489 16.75 6.86 5.88
CA ALA A 489 17.67 6.65 6.99
C ALA A 489 17.01 5.96 8.20
N ILE A 490 15.76 6.34 8.53
CA ILE A 490 14.97 5.70 9.60
C ILE A 490 14.70 4.23 9.28
N ARG A 491 14.23 3.94 8.06
CA ARG A 491 13.97 2.55 7.62
C ARG A 491 15.26 1.72 7.63
N GLU A 492 16.37 2.25 7.12
CA GLU A 492 17.67 1.58 7.18
C GLU A 492 18.09 1.24 8.61
N ALA A 493 17.94 2.19 9.55
CA ALA A 493 18.32 1.99 10.94
C ALA A 493 17.50 0.85 11.57
N ILE A 494 16.19 0.79 11.29
CA ILE A 494 15.31 -0.28 11.77
C ILE A 494 15.67 -1.62 11.14
N LEU A 495 15.90 -1.66 9.82
CA LEU A 495 16.31 -2.87 9.12
C LEU A 495 17.65 -3.41 9.64
N LYS A 496 18.61 -2.53 9.97
CA LYS A 496 19.91 -2.90 10.57
C LYS A 496 19.76 -3.38 12.02
N ALA A 497 18.83 -2.79 12.78
CA ALA A 497 18.58 -3.16 14.17
C ALA A 497 17.74 -4.44 14.31
N ALA A 498 17.03 -4.84 13.26
CA ALA A 498 16.21 -6.04 13.28
C ALA A 498 17.08 -7.29 13.37
N SER A 499 17.08 -7.88 14.57
CA SER A 499 17.63 -9.20 14.86
C SER A 499 16.69 -9.96 15.78
N PRO A 500 16.43 -11.25 15.54
CA PRO A 500 16.98 -12.07 14.46
C PRO A 500 16.25 -11.85 13.12
N ALA A 501 16.88 -12.31 12.03
CA ALA A 501 16.27 -12.33 10.70
C ALA A 501 14.87 -12.98 10.75
N PRO A 502 13.88 -12.55 9.95
CA PRO A 502 12.58 -13.22 9.86
C PRO A 502 12.71 -14.71 9.55
N THR A 503 11.70 -15.51 9.88
CA THR A 503 11.86 -16.96 9.91
C THR A 503 12.11 -17.56 8.55
N TYR A 504 11.55 -16.99 7.49
CA TYR A 504 11.88 -17.42 6.14
C TYR A 504 13.38 -17.23 5.82
N GLN A 505 14.02 -16.17 6.34
CA GLN A 505 15.47 -15.97 6.27
C GLN A 505 16.22 -16.91 7.23
N GLN A 506 15.71 -17.18 8.44
CA GLN A 506 16.31 -18.18 9.33
C GLN A 506 16.28 -19.57 8.72
N HIS A 507 15.15 -20.00 8.17
CA HIS A 507 15.03 -21.25 7.45
C HIS A 507 15.91 -21.26 6.19
N ALA A 508 16.15 -20.10 5.56
CA ALA A 508 17.12 -19.98 4.47
C ALA A 508 18.56 -20.23 4.96
N HIS A 509 18.92 -19.76 6.16
CA HIS A 509 20.25 -20.00 6.75
C HIS A 509 20.42 -21.40 7.37
N THR A 510 19.41 -21.93 8.05
CA THR A 510 19.50 -23.17 8.85
C THR A 510 19.04 -24.42 8.10
N GLY A 511 18.18 -24.26 7.10
CA GLY A 511 17.61 -25.35 6.33
C GLY A 511 16.58 -26.21 7.08
N LEU A 512 16.08 -25.77 8.24
CA LEU A 512 15.09 -26.50 9.06
C LEU A 512 13.82 -25.66 9.26
N PRO A 513 12.60 -26.21 9.10
CA PRO A 513 11.39 -25.62 9.69
C PRO A 513 11.51 -25.55 11.22
N ASP A 514 10.85 -24.59 11.86
CA ASP A 514 10.61 -24.66 13.30
C ASP A 514 9.55 -25.76 13.49
N ASP A 515 9.84 -26.73 14.36
CA ASP A 515 8.96 -27.87 14.66
C ASP A 515 7.50 -27.49 15.04
#